data_AF-A0A535S2S2-F1
#
_entry.id   AF-A0A535S2S2-F1
#
_cell.length_a   1.000
_cell.length_b   1.000
_cell.length_c   1.000
_cell.angle_alpha   90.00
_cell.angle_beta   90.00
_cell.angle_gamma   90.00
#
_symmetry.space_group_name_H-M   'P 1'
#
loop_
_entity.id
_entity.type
_entity.pdbx_description
1 polymer ?
#
loop_
_entity_poly.entity_id
_entity_poly.type
_entity_poly.pdbx_seq_one_letter_code
_entity_poly.pdbx_strand_id
1 'polypeptide(L)' 'MRLRLSDPSLVPDLLEYLESVPDVVADVVSDNEVEVSLMGSYALDAMRMELALRIRAWQAARGSQESVVELVDDVRS' A
#
# COMPACT_ATOMS: atom_id res chain seq x y z
N MET A 1 6.17 -5.10 -3.43
CA MET A 1 6.33 -3.62 -3.35
C MET A 1 6.18 -3.22 -1.90
N ARG A 2 6.73 -2.11 -1.44
CA ARG A 2 6.63 -1.71 -0.03
C ARG A 2 5.99 -0.34 0.12
N LEU A 3 5.12 -0.21 1.11
CA LEU A 3 4.47 1.03 1.50
C LEU A 3 5.03 1.45 2.86
N ARG A 4 5.39 2.73 3.00
CA ARG A 4 5.72 3.34 4.28
C ARG A 4 4.66 4.38 4.62
N LEU A 5 4.16 4.31 5.84
CA LEU A 5 3.18 5.24 6.36
C LEU A 5 3.87 6.23 7.30
N SER A 6 3.52 7.51 7.18
CA SER A 6 3.98 8.56 8.11
C SER A 6 3.34 8.44 9.50
N ASP A 7 2.16 7.83 9.57
CA ASP A 7 1.40 7.59 10.80
C ASP A 7 1.16 6.07 10.98
N PRO A 8 1.89 5.40 11.90
CA PRO A 8 1.73 3.98 12.20
C PRO A 8 0.31 3.58 12.61
N SER A 9 -0.48 4.49 13.19
CA SER A 9 -1.84 4.18 13.64
C SER A 9 -2.79 3.85 12.50
N LEU A 10 -2.39 4.16 11.26
CA LEU A 10 -3.15 3.90 10.04
C LEU A 10 -2.91 2.50 9.47
N VAL A 11 -1.88 1.77 9.93
CA VAL A 11 -1.55 0.44 9.40
C VAL A 11 -2.72 -0.55 9.48
N PRO A 12 -3.46 -0.68 10.60
CA PRO A 12 -4.57 -1.63 10.68
C PRO A 12 -5.69 -1.33 9.67
N ASP A 13 -6.03 -0.05 9.49
CA ASP A 13 -7.08 0.38 8.57
C ASP A 13 -6.66 0.21 7.10
N LEU A 14 -5.40 0.51 6.78
CA LEU A 14 -4.85 0.25 5.46
C LEU A 14 -4.83 -1.26 5.16
N LEU A 15 -4.45 -2.07 6.14
CA LEU A 15 -4.40 -3.53 5.99
C LEU A 15 -5.80 -4.10 5.71
N GLU A 16 -6.81 -3.68 6.48
CA GLU A 16 -8.21 -4.07 6.24
C GLU A 16 -8.67 -3.70 4.83
N TYR A 17 -8.35 -2.49 4.37
CA TYR A 17 -8.66 -2.08 3.00
C TYR A 17 -7.98 -2.97 1.97
N LEU A 18 -6.68 -3.23 2.10
CA LEU A 18 -5.92 -4.04 1.14
C LEU A 18 -6.38 -5.51 1.13
N GLU A 19 -6.67 -6.10 2.30
CA GLU A 19 -7.18 -7.46 2.44
C GLU A 19 -8.59 -7.63 1.83
N SER A 20 -9.37 -6.56 1.75
CA SER A 20 -10.68 -6.58 1.07
C SER A 20 -10.56 -6.69 -0.46
N VAL A 21 -9.37 -6.46 -1.02
CA VAL A 21 -9.13 -6.47 -2.46
C VAL A 21 -8.65 -7.87 -2.91
N PRO A 22 -9.37 -8.57 -3.80
CA PRO A 22 -9.13 -10.00 -4.09
C PRO A 22 -7.76 -10.35 -4.69
N ASP A 23 -7.13 -9.40 -5.40
CA ASP A 23 -5.84 -9.59 -6.07
C ASP A 23 -4.66 -9.04 -5.26
N VAL A 24 -4.86 -8.72 -3.99
CA VAL A 24 -3.85 -8.13 -3.12
C VAL A 24 -3.51 -9.09 -1.98
N VAL A 25 -2.21 -9.25 -1.73
CA VAL A 25 -1.69 -9.81 -0.47
C VAL A 25 -0.87 -8.72 0.20
N ALA A 26 -1.19 -8.43 1.46
CA ALA A 26 -0.50 -7.44 2.27
C ALA A 26 -0.02 -8.06 3.58
N ASP A 27 1.18 -7.67 4.02
CA ASP A 27 1.75 -8.11 5.30
C ASP A 27 2.49 -6.94 5.98
N VAL A 28 2.44 -6.91 7.31
CA VAL A 28 3.11 -5.87 8.11
C VAL A 28 4.54 -6.30 8.36
N VAL A 29 5.51 -5.55 7.82
CA VAL A 29 6.94 -5.87 7.92
C VAL A 29 7.67 -5.03 8.96
N SER A 30 7.06 -3.92 9.40
CA SER A 30 7.48 -3.12 10.55
C SER A 30 6.29 -2.28 11.05
N ASP A 31 6.46 -1.57 12.17
CA ASP A 31 5.43 -0.73 12.79
C ASP A 31 4.77 0.28 11.83
N ASN A 32 5.48 0.69 10.77
CA ASN A 32 4.98 1.67 9.80
C ASN A 32 5.18 1.25 8.33
N GLU A 33 5.50 -0.01 8.09
CA GLU A 33 5.71 -0.53 6.74
C GLU A 33 4.84 -1.75 6.46
N VAL A 34 4.25 -1.73 5.27
CA VAL A 34 3.42 -2.81 4.75
C VAL A 34 4.03 -3.28 3.44
N GLU A 35 4.33 -4.57 3.35
CA GLU A 35 4.68 -5.21 2.08
C GLU A 35 3.40 -5.59 1.34
N VAL A 36 3.34 -5.25 0.05
CA VAL A 36 2.18 -5.49 -0.81
C VAL A 36 2.60 -6.22 -2.07
N SER A 37 1.90 -7.30 -2.37
CA SER A 37 2.03 -8.10 -3.59
C SER A 37 0.69 -8.12 -4.33
N LEU A 38 0.71 -7.68 -5.60
CA LEU A 38 -0.43 -7.81 -6.50
C LEU A 38 -0.32 -9.12 -7.27
N MET A 39 -1.39 -9.92 -7.23
CA MET A 39 -1.48 -11.20 -7.91
C MET A 39 -1.98 -11.00 -9.34
N GLY A 40 -1.21 -11.43 -10.34
CA GLY A 40 -1.60 -11.35 -11.74
C GLY A 40 -0.41 -11.15 -12.68
N SER A 41 -0.68 -11.22 -13.98
CA SER A 41 0.35 -11.09 -15.05
C SER A 41 0.62 -9.63 -15.44
N TYR A 42 0.68 -8.72 -14.48
CA TYR A 42 0.97 -7.30 -14.75
C TYR A 42 2.48 -7.08 -14.97
N ALA A 43 2.84 -6.13 -15.82
CA ALA A 43 4.18 -5.57 -15.81
C ALA A 43 4.39 -4.78 -14.50
N LEU A 44 5.63 -4.73 -13.98
CA LEU A 44 5.91 -4.10 -12.68
C LEU A 44 5.42 -2.64 -12.60
N ASP A 45 5.57 -1.86 -13.66
CA ASP A 45 5.09 -0.47 -13.70
C ASP A 45 3.57 -0.37 -13.64
N ALA A 46 2.87 -1.32 -14.26
CA ALA A 46 1.41 -1.40 -14.17
C ALA A 46 0.99 -1.76 -12.74
N MET A 47 1.69 -2.69 -12.07
CA MET A 47 1.43 -3.01 -10.65
C MET A 47 1.65 -1.80 -9.73
N ARG A 48 2.71 -1.02 -9.96
CA ARG A 48 3.01 0.19 -9.18
C ARG A 48 1.92 1.23 -9.33
N MET A 49 1.49 1.49 -10.58
CA MET A 49 0.39 2.41 -10.85
C MET A 49 -0.92 1.94 -10.20
N GLU A 50 -1.22 0.65 -10.33
CA GLU A 50 -2.44 0.02 -9.81
C GLU A 50 -2.51 0.09 -8.27
N LEU A 51 -1.38 -0.14 -7.59
CA LEU A 51 -1.25 0.05 -6.15
C LEU A 51 -1.38 1.53 -5.77
N ALA A 52 -0.72 2.44 -6.49
CA ALA A 52 -0.80 3.88 -6.22
C ALA A 52 -2.24 4.40 -6.32
N LEU A 53 -3.02 3.95 -7.32
CA LEU A 53 -4.43 4.32 -7.49
C LEU A 53 -5.30 3.82 -6.32
N ARG A 54 -5.09 2.59 -5.84
CA ARG A 54 -5.78 2.05 -4.65
C ARG A 54 -5.49 2.87 -3.41
N ILE A 55 -4.22 3.20 -3.16
CA ILE A 55 -3.83 4.04 -2.02
C ILE A 55 -4.47 5.43 -2.09
N ARG A 56 -4.55 6.03 -3.29
CA ARG A 56 -5.27 7.31 -3.47
C ARG A 56 -6.76 7.17 -3.17
N ALA A 57 -7.41 6.09 -3.60
CA ALA A 57 -8.82 5.85 -3.31
C ALA A 57 -9.09 5.68 -1.82
N TRP A 58 -8.24 4.92 -1.12
CA TRP A 58 -8.29 4.74 0.33
C TRP A 58 -8.10 6.08 1.08
N GLN A 59 -7.09 6.88 0.72
CA GLN A 59 -6.87 8.22 1.30
C GLN A 59 -8.09 9.14 1.10
N ALA A 60 -8.68 9.13 -0.10
CA ALA A 60 -9.84 9.94 -0.44
C ALA A 60 -11.09 9.54 0.38
N ALA A 61 -11.33 8.24 0.57
CA ALA A 61 -12.45 7.74 1.36
C ALA A 61 -12.41 8.19 2.83
N ARG A 62 -11.20 8.39 3.37
CA ARG A 62 -10.96 8.87 4.74
C ARG A 62 -11.04 10.38 4.91
N GLY A 63 -11.13 11.14 3.80
CA GLY A 63 -11.01 12.60 3.82
C GLY A 63 -9.63 13.10 4.28
N SER A 64 -8.62 12.24 4.31
CA SER A 64 -7.28 12.54 4.81
C SER A 64 -6.32 12.74 3.64
N GLN A 65 -6.11 13.99 3.25
CA GLN A 65 -5.06 14.35 2.27
C GLN A 65 -3.65 14.37 2.90
N GLU A 66 -3.54 14.37 4.23
CA GLU A 66 -2.28 14.51 4.97
C GLU A 66 -1.62 13.18 5.36
N SER A 67 -2.29 12.04 5.19
CA SER A 67 -1.70 10.73 5.46
C SER A 67 -0.69 10.38 4.35
N VAL A 68 0.59 10.66 4.58
CA VAL A 68 1.64 10.39 3.61
C VAL A 68 1.92 8.88 3.60
N VAL A 69 1.45 8.23 2.54
CA VAL A 69 1.80 6.84 2.20
C VAL A 69 2.73 6.89 1.01
N GLU A 70 3.95 6.39 1.18
CA GLU A 70 4.98 6.39 0.15
C GLU A 70 5.26 4.98 -0.31
N LEU A 71 5.32 4.78 -1.62
CA LEU A 71 5.82 3.53 -2.19
C LEU A 71 7.35 3.58 -2.16
N VAL A 72 7.94 2.78 -1.29
CA VAL A 72 9.39 2.66 -1.14
C VAL A 72 9.91 1.58 -2.09
N ASP A 73 10.87 1.97 -2.92
CA ASP A 73 11.65 1.02 -3.70
C ASP A 73 12.55 0.21 -2.77
N ASP A 74 12.45 -1.11 -2.87
CA ASP A 74 13.40 -2.03 -2.24
C ASP A 74 14.74 -1.90 -2.97
N VAL A 75 15.54 -0.90 -2.60
CA VAL A 75 16.95 -0.83 -2.99
C VAL A 75 17.64 -1.93 -2.20
N ARG A 76 17.61 -3.16 -2.73
CA ARG A 76 18.50 -4.21 -2.26
C ARG A 76 19.93 -3.72 -2.43
N SER A 77 20.60 -3.52 -1.29
CA SER A 77 22.05 -3.35 -1.21
C SER A 77 22.75 -4.69 -1.36
#